data_AF-A0A662I9W4-F1
#
_entry.id   AF-A0A662I9W4-F1
#
_cell.length_a   1.000
_cell.length_b   1.000
_cell.length_c   1.000
_cell.angle_alpha   90.00
_cell.angle_beta   90.00
_cell.angle_gamma   90.00
#
_symmetry.space_group_name_H-M   'P 1'
#
loop_
_entity.id
_entity.type
_entity.pdbx_description
1 polymer ?
#
loop_
_entity_poly.entity_id
_entity_poly.type
_entity_poly.pdbx_seq_one_letter_code
_entity_poly.pdbx_strand_id
1 'polypeptide(L)'
;LQCLWRRSIACLSAAVRCYYQGLPESTTYAYRTVKSAAMYEGVRRGEGLKFSDAEVLELLADKPSPRRVLRGLVEARREGRGTSMSELDEAVAAVADLLRVAPAPWSEAAEEARKAGIRVLEGVRLNCAEGRMMWEVWGVDESGRRLTLRNCPPPTPHHT
;
A
#
# COMPACT_ATOMS: atom_id res chain seq x y z
N LEU A 1 17.18 -7.50 -0.23
CA LEU A 1 16.02 -7.41 0.70
C LEU A 1 15.44 -6.00 0.81
N GLN A 2 16.23 -4.98 1.16
CA GLN A 2 15.73 -3.59 1.34
C GLN A 2 15.05 -3.03 0.08
N CYS A 3 15.49 -3.39 -1.12
CA CYS A 3 14.82 -2.99 -2.37
C CYS A 3 13.39 -3.53 -2.50
N LEU A 4 13.12 -4.78 -2.08
CA LEU A 4 11.77 -5.36 -2.13
C LEU A 4 10.84 -4.68 -1.12
N TRP A 5 11.34 -4.40 0.08
CA TRP A 5 10.63 -3.62 1.08
C TRP A 5 10.28 -2.22 0.57
N ARG A 6 11.26 -1.47 0.08
CA ARG A 6 11.01 -0.11 -0.43
C ARG A 6 10.04 -0.14 -1.61
N ARG A 7 10.15 -1.15 -2.47
CA ARG A 7 9.26 -1.33 -3.62
C ARG A 7 7.83 -1.66 -3.21
N SER A 8 7.59 -2.50 -2.21
CA SER A 8 6.22 -2.78 -1.75
C SER A 8 5.55 -1.50 -1.26
N ILE A 9 6.21 -0.72 -0.41
CA ILE A 9 5.67 0.54 0.11
C ILE A 9 5.45 1.59 -0.99
N ALA A 10 6.40 1.73 -1.92
CA ALA A 10 6.26 2.64 -3.05
C ALA A 10 5.10 2.24 -3.98
N CYS A 11 4.96 0.95 -4.29
CA CYS A 11 3.83 0.45 -5.09
C CYS A 11 2.49 0.62 -4.36
N LEU A 12 2.44 0.47 -3.04
CA LEU A 12 1.21 0.68 -2.28
C LEU A 12 0.79 2.16 -2.30
N SER A 13 1.76 3.08 -2.24
CA SER A 13 1.51 4.53 -2.41
C SER A 13 0.98 4.84 -3.81
N ALA A 14 1.58 4.25 -4.84
CA ALA A 14 1.17 4.42 -6.23
C ALA A 14 -0.24 3.87 -6.49
N ALA A 15 -0.58 2.70 -5.93
CA ALA A 15 -1.90 2.09 -6.07
C ALA A 15 -3.01 3.05 -5.66
N VAL A 16 -2.77 3.82 -4.62
CA VAL A 16 -3.78 4.65 -3.98
C VAL A 16 -3.86 6.02 -4.58
N ARG A 17 -2.70 6.56 -4.96
CA ARG A 17 -2.70 7.71 -5.87
C ARG A 17 -3.50 7.41 -7.13
N CYS A 18 -3.25 6.27 -7.79
CA CYS A 18 -3.99 5.87 -8.99
C CYS A 18 -5.49 5.72 -8.72
N TYR A 19 -5.88 5.07 -7.61
CA TYR A 19 -7.29 4.91 -7.25
C TYR A 19 -8.03 6.24 -7.14
N TYR A 20 -7.47 7.20 -6.37
CA TYR A 20 -8.11 8.52 -6.20
C TYR A 20 -8.07 9.40 -7.44
N GLN A 21 -7.12 9.16 -8.35
CA GLN A 21 -7.07 9.83 -9.65
C GLN A 21 -7.97 9.15 -10.71
N GLY A 22 -8.70 8.09 -10.35
CA GLY A 22 -9.54 7.33 -11.28
C GLY A 22 -8.74 6.55 -12.34
N LEU A 23 -7.47 6.26 -12.05
CA LEU A 23 -6.56 5.60 -12.97
C LEU A 23 -6.65 4.06 -12.86
N PRO A 24 -6.70 3.34 -14.00
CA PRO A 24 -6.85 1.88 -14.04
C PRO A 24 -5.63 1.14 -13.44
N GLU A 25 -4.47 1.79 -13.32
CA GLU A 25 -3.24 1.20 -12.79
C GLU A 25 -3.29 0.89 -11.29
N SER A 26 -4.32 1.35 -10.57
CA SER A 26 -4.53 1.07 -9.14
C SER A 26 -4.38 -0.42 -8.82
N THR A 27 -5.07 -1.28 -9.58
CA THR A 27 -4.99 -2.75 -9.45
C THR A 27 -3.61 -3.31 -9.75
N THR A 28 -2.93 -2.77 -10.77
CA THR A 28 -1.58 -3.22 -11.12
C THR A 28 -0.58 -2.90 -10.01
N TYR A 29 -0.69 -1.73 -9.40
CA TYR A 29 0.18 -1.34 -8.29
C TYR A 29 -0.17 -2.07 -6.99
N ALA A 30 -1.46 -2.30 -6.70
CA ALA A 30 -1.93 -3.10 -5.57
C ALA A 30 -1.41 -4.54 -5.65
N TYR A 31 -1.49 -5.16 -6.83
CA TYR A 31 -0.87 -6.46 -7.11
C TYR A 31 0.65 -6.43 -6.88
N ARG A 32 1.35 -5.44 -7.47
CA ARG A 32 2.82 -5.33 -7.37
C ARG A 32 3.30 -5.16 -5.94
N THR A 33 2.56 -4.45 -5.09
CA THR A 33 2.94 -4.27 -3.69
C THR A 33 2.85 -5.57 -2.90
N VAL A 34 1.71 -6.27 -2.96
CA VAL A 34 1.52 -7.55 -2.25
C VAL A 34 2.52 -8.59 -2.75
N LYS A 35 2.74 -8.69 -4.08
CA LYS A 35 3.75 -9.59 -4.66
C LYS A 35 5.17 -9.26 -4.18
N SER A 36 5.53 -7.98 -4.12
CA SER A 36 6.85 -7.56 -3.63
C SER A 36 7.04 -7.85 -2.14
N ALA A 37 6.01 -7.67 -1.33
CA ALA A 37 6.02 -8.01 0.10
C ALA A 37 6.12 -9.53 0.32
N ALA A 38 5.41 -10.33 -0.49
CA ALA A 38 5.49 -11.79 -0.43
C ALA A 38 6.89 -12.30 -0.80
N MET A 39 7.49 -11.76 -1.87
CA MET A 39 8.88 -12.06 -2.22
C MET A 39 9.86 -11.62 -1.13
N TYR A 40 9.64 -10.46 -0.49
CA TYR A 40 10.46 -10.01 0.63
C TYR A 40 10.44 -11.04 1.76
N GLU A 41 9.25 -11.47 2.17
CA GLU A 41 9.08 -12.44 3.26
C GLU A 41 9.68 -13.81 2.91
N GLY A 42 9.45 -14.29 1.69
CA GLY A 42 10.05 -15.54 1.21
C GLY A 42 11.58 -15.51 1.23
N VAL A 43 12.20 -14.45 0.71
CA VAL A 43 13.68 -14.30 0.77
C VAL A 43 14.16 -14.20 2.21
N ARG A 44 13.43 -13.52 3.10
CA ARG A 44 13.75 -13.43 4.54
C ARG A 44 13.70 -14.81 5.23
N ARG A 45 12.88 -15.74 4.74
CA ARG A 45 12.76 -17.13 5.22
C ARG A 45 13.74 -18.11 4.56
N GLY A 46 14.52 -17.67 3.56
CA GLY A 46 15.47 -18.52 2.84
C GLY A 46 14.91 -19.24 1.60
N GLU A 47 13.70 -18.92 1.15
CA GLU A 47 13.01 -19.58 0.00
C GLU A 47 13.53 -19.11 -1.38
N GLY A 48 14.38 -18.08 -1.40
CA GLY A 48 14.88 -17.45 -2.63
C GLY A 48 13.88 -16.52 -3.32
N LEU A 49 14.27 -15.96 -4.47
CA LEU A 49 13.41 -15.11 -5.29
C LEU A 49 12.51 -15.95 -6.21
N LYS A 50 11.22 -15.58 -6.27
CA LYS A 50 10.20 -16.19 -7.12
C LYS A 50 9.56 -15.13 -7.99
N PHE A 51 9.23 -15.45 -9.24
CA PHE A 51 8.81 -14.43 -10.22
C PHE A 51 7.42 -14.68 -10.79
N SER A 52 6.99 -15.93 -10.93
CA SER A 52 5.64 -16.23 -11.42
C SER A 52 4.59 -16.04 -10.32
N ASP A 53 3.34 -15.83 -10.72
CA ASP A 53 2.24 -15.70 -9.74
C ASP A 53 2.01 -17.00 -8.97
N ALA A 54 2.17 -18.15 -9.64
CA ALA A 54 2.06 -19.46 -9.00
C ALA A 54 3.11 -19.65 -7.89
N GLU A 55 4.39 -19.41 -8.20
CA GLU A 55 5.45 -19.55 -7.20
C GLU A 55 5.27 -18.59 -6.02
N VAL A 56 4.85 -17.34 -6.27
CA VAL A 56 4.62 -16.39 -5.17
C VAL A 56 3.40 -16.79 -4.34
N LEU A 57 2.36 -17.37 -4.94
CA LEU A 57 1.22 -17.92 -4.18
C LEU A 57 1.62 -19.12 -3.31
N GLU A 58 2.61 -19.90 -3.72
CA GLU A 58 3.17 -21.00 -2.92
C GLU A 58 3.98 -20.48 -1.73
N LEU A 59 4.72 -19.37 -1.87
CA LEU A 59 5.38 -18.70 -0.74
C LEU A 59 4.41 -18.29 0.38
N LEU A 60 3.12 -18.14 0.05
CA LEU A 60 2.06 -17.71 0.96
C LEU A 60 1.19 -18.88 1.42
N ALA A 61 1.60 -20.13 1.22
CA ALA A 61 0.79 -21.31 1.57
C ALA A 61 0.36 -21.33 3.05
N ASP A 62 1.21 -20.84 3.95
CA ASP A 62 0.96 -20.72 5.40
C ASP A 62 0.36 -19.37 5.83
N LYS A 63 0.08 -18.48 4.87
CA LYS A 63 -0.46 -17.12 5.08
C LYS A 63 -1.77 -16.93 4.30
N PRO A 64 -2.89 -17.52 4.76
CA PRO A 64 -4.13 -17.61 3.99
C PRO A 64 -4.71 -16.24 3.62
N SER A 65 -4.60 -15.24 4.50
CA SER A 65 -5.12 -13.89 4.24
C SER A 65 -4.33 -13.19 3.11
N PRO A 66 -2.99 -12.98 3.22
CA PRO A 66 -2.20 -12.45 2.10
C PRO A 66 -2.34 -13.25 0.80
N ARG A 67 -2.43 -14.59 0.88
CA ARG A 67 -2.63 -15.46 -0.29
C ARG A 67 -3.95 -15.18 -1.00
N ARG A 68 -5.05 -15.03 -0.24
CA ARG A 68 -6.37 -14.67 -0.77
C ARG A 68 -6.34 -13.33 -1.48
N VAL A 69 -5.74 -12.31 -0.84
CA VAL A 69 -5.64 -10.95 -1.39
C VAL A 69 -4.82 -10.96 -2.70
N LEU A 70 -3.66 -11.62 -2.71
CA LEU A 70 -2.85 -11.71 -3.93
C LEU A 70 -3.61 -12.41 -5.06
N ARG A 71 -4.32 -13.51 -4.77
CA ARG A 71 -5.13 -14.22 -5.76
C ARG A 71 -6.21 -13.32 -6.37
N GLY A 72 -6.98 -12.63 -5.51
CA GLY A 72 -8.01 -11.70 -5.97
C GLY A 72 -7.45 -10.57 -6.84
N LEU A 73 -6.28 -10.03 -6.49
CA LEU A 73 -5.61 -9.00 -7.30
C LEU A 73 -5.07 -9.53 -8.64
N VAL A 74 -4.65 -10.80 -8.70
CA VAL A 74 -4.25 -11.46 -9.96
C VAL A 74 -5.45 -11.58 -10.90
N GLU A 75 -6.60 -12.03 -10.37
CA GLU A 75 -7.85 -12.15 -11.12
C GLU A 75 -8.33 -10.77 -11.59
N ALA A 76 -8.38 -9.79 -10.68
CA ALA A 76 -8.76 -8.41 -10.97
C ALA A 76 -7.97 -7.80 -12.14
N ARG A 77 -6.65 -8.02 -12.11
CA ARG A 77 -5.74 -7.52 -13.14
C ARG A 77 -5.99 -8.20 -14.50
N ARG A 78 -6.31 -9.49 -14.52
CA ARG A 78 -6.63 -10.23 -15.75
C ARG A 78 -7.94 -9.75 -16.37
N GLU A 79 -8.91 -9.41 -15.52
CA GLU A 79 -10.21 -8.89 -15.93
C GLU A 79 -10.16 -7.40 -16.32
N GLY A 80 -9.06 -6.70 -16.02
CA GLY A 80 -8.94 -5.27 -16.26
C GLY A 80 -9.82 -4.41 -15.36
N ARG A 81 -10.30 -4.95 -14.22
CA ARG A 81 -11.14 -4.20 -13.29
C ARG A 81 -10.30 -3.30 -12.37
N GLY A 82 -10.86 -2.14 -12.03
CA GLY A 82 -10.30 -1.27 -10.99
C GLY A 82 -10.36 -1.92 -9.61
N THR A 83 -9.50 -1.45 -8.71
CA THR A 83 -9.52 -1.86 -7.30
C THR A 83 -10.50 -0.98 -6.53
N SER A 84 -11.23 -1.55 -5.59
CA SER A 84 -12.09 -0.81 -4.66
C SER A 84 -11.33 -0.32 -3.41
N MET A 85 -11.91 0.60 -2.65
CA MET A 85 -11.32 1.03 -1.36
C MET A 85 -11.09 -0.15 -0.41
N SER A 86 -12.06 -1.07 -0.32
CA SER A 86 -11.96 -2.26 0.53
C SER A 86 -10.77 -3.14 0.13
N GLU A 87 -10.57 -3.36 -1.16
CA GLU A 87 -9.43 -4.15 -1.65
C GLU A 87 -8.08 -3.46 -1.44
N LEU A 88 -8.05 -2.12 -1.44
CA LEU A 88 -6.86 -1.37 -1.04
C LEU A 88 -6.55 -1.56 0.45
N ASP A 89 -7.56 -1.53 1.32
CA ASP A 89 -7.38 -1.81 2.75
C ASP A 89 -6.92 -3.26 2.99
N GLU A 90 -7.47 -4.22 2.25
CA GLU A 90 -7.00 -5.61 2.29
C GLU A 90 -5.55 -5.74 1.81
N ALA A 91 -5.15 -5.00 0.77
CA ALA A 91 -3.77 -4.95 0.32
C ALA A 91 -2.83 -4.31 1.36
N VAL A 92 -3.25 -3.24 2.02
CA VAL A 92 -2.53 -2.64 3.15
C VAL A 92 -2.32 -3.67 4.26
N ALA A 93 -3.39 -4.36 4.68
CA ALA A 93 -3.33 -5.37 5.74
C ALA A 93 -2.42 -6.55 5.36
N ALA A 94 -2.51 -7.03 4.11
CA ALA A 94 -1.64 -8.11 3.62
C ALA A 94 -0.17 -7.70 3.60
N VAL A 95 0.15 -6.49 3.12
CA VAL A 95 1.53 -5.98 3.13
C VAL A 95 2.02 -5.78 4.56
N ALA A 96 1.18 -5.27 5.46
CA ALA A 96 1.52 -5.08 6.86
C ALA A 96 1.87 -6.40 7.57
N ASP A 97 1.06 -7.45 7.37
CA ASP A 97 1.37 -8.80 7.87
C ASP A 97 2.70 -9.32 7.32
N LEU A 98 2.92 -9.21 6.01
CA LEU A 98 4.13 -9.70 5.35
C LEU A 98 5.40 -8.95 5.77
N LEU A 99 5.28 -7.66 6.06
CA LEU A 99 6.39 -6.82 6.52
C LEU A 99 6.53 -6.78 8.05
N ARG A 100 5.62 -7.43 8.78
CA ARG A 100 5.57 -7.45 10.25
C ARG A 100 5.50 -6.05 10.86
N VAL A 101 4.59 -5.23 10.32
CA VAL A 101 4.29 -3.89 10.82
C VAL A 101 2.79 -3.76 11.10
N ALA A 102 2.41 -2.83 11.97
CA ALA A 102 1.00 -2.49 12.15
C ALA A 102 0.45 -1.81 10.88
N PRO A 103 -0.74 -2.21 10.39
CA PRO A 103 -1.36 -1.60 9.22
C PRO A 103 -1.84 -0.18 9.49
N ALA A 104 -2.00 0.60 8.42
CA ALA A 104 -2.65 1.90 8.45
C ALA A 104 -3.68 1.97 7.31
N PRO A 105 -4.96 1.64 7.56
CA PRO A 105 -5.99 1.56 6.54
C PRO A 105 -6.13 2.84 5.72
N TRP A 106 -6.41 2.68 4.43
CA TRP A 106 -6.62 3.76 3.49
C TRP A 106 -7.98 4.39 3.57
N SER A 107 -9.00 3.62 3.94
CA SER A 107 -10.29 4.19 4.32
C SER A 107 -10.18 5.22 5.44
N GLU A 108 -9.31 5.01 6.43
CA GLU A 108 -9.06 5.97 7.51
C GLU A 108 -8.41 7.25 6.96
N ALA A 109 -7.36 7.14 6.14
CA ALA A 109 -6.73 8.30 5.50
C ALA A 109 -7.72 9.09 4.61
N ALA A 110 -8.62 8.37 3.91
CA ALA A 110 -9.68 8.96 3.09
C ALA A 110 -10.65 9.80 3.93
N GLU A 111 -11.08 9.23 5.05
CA GLU A 111 -12.04 9.81 5.99
C GLU A 111 -11.44 11.08 6.61
N GLU A 112 -10.19 11.03 7.05
CA GLU A 112 -9.46 12.18 7.59
C GLU A 112 -9.24 13.28 6.53
N ALA A 113 -8.90 12.91 5.29
CA ALA A 113 -8.80 13.86 4.18
C ALA A 113 -10.13 14.58 3.91
N ARG A 114 -11.24 13.84 3.95
CA ARG A 114 -12.58 14.40 3.77
C ARG A 114 -12.96 15.35 4.92
N LYS A 115 -12.72 14.94 6.17
CA LYS A 115 -12.99 15.77 7.37
C LYS A 115 -12.19 17.07 7.36
N ALA A 116 -10.95 17.04 6.86
CA ALA A 116 -10.11 18.21 6.71
C ALA A 116 -10.52 19.13 5.53
N GLY A 117 -11.49 18.71 4.70
CA GLY A 117 -11.97 19.50 3.58
C GLY A 117 -11.13 19.37 2.30
N ILE A 118 -10.26 18.37 2.17
CA ILE A 118 -9.51 18.13 0.94
C ILE A 118 -10.49 17.76 -0.19
N ARG A 119 -10.45 18.54 -1.28
CA ARG A 119 -11.26 18.34 -2.49
C ARG A 119 -10.49 17.67 -3.62
N VAL A 120 -9.21 18.01 -3.76
CA VAL A 120 -8.32 17.40 -4.76
C VAL A 120 -7.11 16.80 -4.07
N LEU A 121 -6.88 15.51 -4.31
CA LEU A 121 -5.69 14.81 -3.86
C LEU A 121 -4.52 15.11 -4.82
N GLU A 122 -3.50 15.82 -4.34
CA GLU A 122 -2.27 16.08 -5.10
C GLU A 122 -1.31 14.88 -5.02
N GLY A 123 -1.27 14.19 -3.87
CA GLY A 123 -0.45 13.00 -3.68
C GLY A 123 -0.69 12.27 -2.36
N VAL A 124 -0.12 11.07 -2.29
CA VAL A 124 -0.07 10.25 -1.07
C VAL A 124 1.30 9.59 -0.97
N ARG A 125 1.79 9.42 0.26
CA ARG A 125 3.01 8.67 0.57
C ARG A 125 2.75 7.73 1.73
N LEU A 126 3.17 6.49 1.57
CA LEU A 126 3.36 5.56 2.67
C LEU A 126 4.83 5.48 3.06
N ASN A 127 5.04 5.25 4.34
CA ASN A 127 6.32 4.84 4.90
C ASN A 127 6.05 3.86 6.04
N CYS A 128 7.13 3.31 6.59
CA CYS A 128 7.08 2.57 7.84
C CYS A 128 8.06 3.22 8.81
N ALA A 129 7.62 3.49 10.02
CA ALA A 129 8.48 3.85 11.15
C ALA A 129 7.95 3.18 12.41
N GLU A 130 8.83 2.89 13.36
CA GLU A 130 8.44 2.38 14.69
C GLU A 130 7.53 1.13 14.62
N GLY A 131 7.75 0.25 13.64
CA GLY A 131 6.96 -0.98 13.48
C GLY A 131 5.52 -0.76 12.99
N ARG A 132 5.17 0.42 12.47
CA ARG A 132 3.85 0.71 11.89
C ARG A 132 3.96 1.35 10.51
N MET A 133 2.93 1.15 9.70
CA MET A 133 2.71 1.95 8.51
C MET A 133 2.27 3.36 8.90
N MET A 134 2.77 4.35 8.17
CA MET A 134 2.30 5.72 8.29
C MET A 134 2.02 6.27 6.91
N TRP A 135 1.16 7.27 6.90
CA TRP A 135 0.70 7.91 5.69
C TRP A 135 0.77 9.40 5.78
N GLU A 136 0.99 9.98 4.61
CA GLU A 136 0.94 11.41 4.39
C GLU A 136 0.12 11.67 3.13
N VAL A 137 -0.85 12.57 3.27
CA VAL A 137 -1.78 12.96 2.22
C VAL A 137 -1.60 14.45 1.96
N TRP A 138 -1.39 14.82 0.70
CA TRP A 138 -1.33 16.21 0.24
C TRP A 138 -2.49 16.50 -0.69
N GLY A 139 -3.11 17.66 -0.51
CA GLY A 139 -4.22 18.08 -1.34
C GLY A 139 -4.58 19.54 -1.15
N VAL A 140 -5.60 19.97 -1.87
CA VAL A 140 -6.16 21.33 -1.78
C VAL A 140 -7.62 21.29 -1.36
N ASP A 141 -8.01 22.25 -0.52
CA ASP A 141 -9.41 22.49 -0.13
C ASP A 141 -10.15 23.41 -1.12
N GLU A 142 -11.42 23.71 -0.85
CA GLU A 142 -12.26 24.57 -1.71
C GLU A 142 -11.73 26.00 -1.90
N SER A 143 -10.93 26.50 -0.94
CA SER A 143 -10.32 27.83 -1.03
C SER A 143 -9.02 27.84 -1.84
N GLY A 144 -8.57 26.68 -2.33
CA GLY A 144 -7.28 26.51 -2.99
C GLY A 144 -6.10 26.43 -2.01
N ARG A 145 -6.36 26.35 -0.70
CA ARG A 145 -5.31 26.20 0.31
C ARG A 145 -4.78 24.77 0.30
N ARG A 146 -3.46 24.63 0.29
CA ARG A 146 -2.78 23.33 0.42
C ARG A 146 -2.83 22.83 1.85
N LEU A 147 -3.21 21.56 2.00
CA LEU A 147 -3.28 20.84 3.26
C LEU A 147 -2.35 19.63 3.22
N THR A 148 -1.80 19.28 4.38
CA THR A 148 -1.00 18.07 4.58
C THR A 148 -1.49 17.36 5.82
N LEU A 149 -1.93 16.11 5.66
CA LEU A 149 -2.43 15.27 6.75
C LEU A 149 -1.52 14.06 6.91
N ARG A 150 -1.40 13.59 8.15
CA ARG A 150 -0.57 12.43 8.52
C ARG A 150 -1.11 11.75 9.77
N ASN A 151 -1.04 10.43 9.81
CA ASN A 151 -1.42 9.64 11.00
C ASN A 151 -0.27 9.47 12.02
N CYS A 152 0.84 10.18 11.85
CA CYS A 152 1.97 10.22 12.77
C CYS A 152 2.56 11.63 12.83
N PRO A 153 3.17 12.04 13.96
CA PRO A 153 3.82 13.34 14.08
C PRO A 153 4.98 13.49 13.06
N PRO A 154 5.38 14.73 12.72
CA PRO A 154 6.55 14.96 11.87
C PRO A 154 7.77 14.23 12.43
N PRO A 155 8.68 13.70 11.58
CA PRO A 155 9.96 13.26 12.07
C PRO A 155 10.59 14.41 12.85
N THR A 156 10.99 14.14 14.09
CA THR A 156 11.72 15.12 14.91
C THR A 156 12.92 15.57 14.10
N PRO A 157 13.13 16.88 13.88
CA PRO A 157 14.33 17.33 13.21
C PRO A 157 15.52 16.83 14.04
N HIS A 158 16.33 15.96 13.44
CA HIS A 158 17.63 15.63 14.02
C HIS A 158 18.43 16.93 14.02
N HIS A 159 18.61 17.53 15.20
CA HIS A 159 19.64 18.52 15.39
C HIS A 159 20.96 17.84 15.03
N THR A 160 21.53 18.27 13.91
CA THR A 160 22.88 17.91 13.44
C THR A 160 23.93 18.33 14.43
#